data_AF-A0A849EAV4-F1
#
_entry.id   AF-A0A849EAV4-F1
#
_cell.length_a   1.000
_cell.length_b   1.000
_cell.length_c   1.000
_cell.angle_alpha   90.00
_cell.angle_beta   90.00
_cell.angle_gamma   90.00
#
_symmetry.space_group_name_H-M   'P 1'
#
loop_
_entity.id
_entity.type
_entity.pdbx_description
1 polymer ?
#
loop_
_entity_poly.entity_id
_entity_poly.type
_entity_poly.pdbx_seq_one_letter_code
_entity_poly.pdbx_strand_id
1 'polypeptide(L)'
;MRQVLWGDWLNVDGEEADGWLRVNWAPNSDNPETLFIPKDHTSDTRPLEIIFLDVGQGDGAVLITPEQDDGEAIIVIDAGDNANMHTFLSKRFGAYKDDLQFHAAIITHPDEDHYGGFDSIFSTPRFGFDIVYHNGLAERPVSGTFEKVGGHAKDAATGTSYVSDLAIGKPQIEALFADGIDVGSFVFPNVMQAALKNPKIKDFAILSTEHGVKENQRTWMPGFAPSDNRGYSIEVVGPVVELDGAGKPRLRKIGSYGETKNGHSVLLRLHYEKFKVLFGGDLNDKAEKFLLRHYTGKIRMPQKGSDAYREMIDEAAKWFRSDIMKVCHHGSEKVTDAFLETVKPAAFVISSGDEEGHVHPRPDLLGRLGKLGRGDTPVILSTELQRSTREKEDAEMVDSLMRRVMKLKDSSSSNTREKIMSDIWDLGRSNVSVYGTIYLKTDGKRLVTAFRIETGSDKKKWFTFEYAFDASDALHLV
;
A
#
# COMPACT_ATOMS: atom_id res chain seq x y z
N MET A 1 1.55 -11.19 26.46
CA MET A 1 1.25 -11.31 25.01
C MET A 1 2.58 -11.50 24.30
N ARG A 2 2.67 -12.37 23.29
CA ARG A 2 3.91 -12.69 22.56
C ARG A 2 3.66 -12.69 21.05
N GLN A 3 4.72 -12.83 20.26
CA GLN A 3 4.64 -12.97 18.80
C GLN A 3 5.20 -14.33 18.38
N VAL A 4 4.64 -14.96 17.36
CA VAL A 4 5.37 -16.04 16.66
C VAL A 4 6.61 -15.42 16.01
N LEU A 5 7.76 -16.09 16.06
CA LEU A 5 8.94 -15.68 15.31
C LEU A 5 8.55 -15.52 13.83
N TRP A 6 8.54 -14.28 13.34
CA TRP A 6 8.15 -13.92 11.97
C TRP A 6 6.66 -14.16 11.63
N GLY A 7 5.80 -14.34 12.63
CA GLY A 7 4.37 -14.59 12.45
C GLY A 7 3.50 -13.57 13.15
N ASP A 8 2.31 -14.01 13.57
CA ASP A 8 1.28 -13.16 14.14
C ASP A 8 1.37 -13.06 15.66
N TRP A 9 0.59 -12.12 16.18
CA TRP A 9 0.44 -11.89 17.60
C TRP A 9 -0.33 -13.02 18.28
N LEU A 10 0.10 -13.33 19.49
CA LEU A 10 -0.41 -14.40 20.31
C LEU A 10 -0.96 -13.83 21.62
N ASN A 11 -2.26 -14.03 21.82
CA ASN A 11 -2.92 -13.87 23.12
C ASN A 11 -2.49 -15.01 24.05
N VAL A 12 -1.31 -14.89 24.65
CA VAL A 12 -0.83 -15.88 25.61
C VAL A 12 -1.59 -15.73 26.92
N ASP A 13 -2.29 -16.79 27.35
CA ASP A 13 -3.07 -16.81 28.60
C ASP A 13 -2.53 -17.81 29.65
N GLY A 14 -1.47 -18.55 29.30
CA GLY A 14 -0.79 -19.48 30.21
C GLY A 14 0.52 -20.02 29.63
N GLU A 15 1.35 -20.55 30.51
CA GLU A 15 2.52 -21.35 30.17
C GLU A 15 2.38 -22.71 30.85
N GLU A 16 2.51 -23.77 30.06
CA GLU A 16 2.46 -25.15 30.52
C GLU A 16 3.85 -25.59 31.03
N ALA A 17 3.88 -26.59 31.91
CA ALA A 17 5.10 -26.99 32.63
C ALA A 17 6.24 -27.50 31.72
N ASP A 18 5.95 -27.82 30.46
CA ASP A 18 6.87 -28.32 29.44
C ASP A 18 7.36 -27.23 28.45
N GLY A 19 7.11 -25.95 28.75
CA GLY A 19 7.61 -24.82 27.95
C GLY A 19 6.75 -24.49 26.74
N TRP A 20 5.51 -24.96 26.70
CA TRP A 20 4.51 -24.55 25.72
C TRP A 20 3.69 -23.37 26.24
N LEU A 21 3.41 -22.42 25.36
CA LEU A 21 2.54 -21.29 25.64
C LEU A 21 1.14 -21.62 25.12
N ARG A 22 0.14 -21.40 25.98
CA ARG A 22 -1.27 -21.49 25.62
C ARG A 22 -1.73 -20.17 25.03
N VAL A 23 -2.38 -20.23 23.87
CA VAL A 23 -2.75 -19.08 23.04
C VAL A 23 -4.26 -19.10 22.80
N ASN A 24 -4.91 -17.99 23.12
CA ASN A 24 -6.32 -17.76 22.81
C ASN A 24 -6.48 -17.14 21.40
N TRP A 25 -6.77 -17.97 20.42
CA TRP A 25 -6.89 -17.58 19.02
C TRP A 25 -8.30 -17.05 18.70
N ALA A 26 -8.34 -15.92 17.98
CA ALA A 26 -9.57 -15.27 17.52
C ALA A 26 -10.66 -15.14 18.61
N PRO A 27 -10.34 -14.50 19.76
CA PRO A 27 -11.19 -14.53 20.95
C PRO A 27 -12.58 -13.88 20.75
N ASN A 28 -12.70 -12.94 19.82
CA ASN A 28 -13.95 -12.25 19.50
C ASN A 28 -14.64 -12.83 18.25
N SER A 29 -14.16 -13.96 17.72
CA SER A 29 -14.81 -14.64 16.59
C SER A 29 -15.92 -15.58 17.07
N ASP A 30 -16.76 -16.07 16.13
CA ASP A 30 -17.77 -17.09 16.44
C ASP A 30 -17.16 -18.43 16.92
N ASN A 31 -15.87 -18.68 16.64
CA ASN A 31 -15.15 -19.91 16.98
C ASN A 31 -13.80 -19.60 17.64
N PRO A 32 -13.76 -19.13 18.89
CA PRO A 32 -12.50 -18.94 19.62
C PRO A 32 -11.83 -20.30 19.87
N GLU A 33 -10.52 -20.37 19.65
CA GLU A 33 -9.74 -21.61 19.79
C GLU A 33 -8.62 -21.45 20.81
N THR A 34 -8.32 -22.52 21.56
CA THR A 34 -7.11 -22.59 22.39
C THR A 34 -6.04 -23.37 21.63
N LEU A 35 -4.97 -22.68 21.23
CA LEU A 35 -3.82 -23.24 20.54
C LEU A 35 -2.59 -23.26 21.45
N PHE A 36 -1.57 -24.02 21.05
CA PHE A 36 -0.31 -24.11 21.79
C PHE A 36 0.87 -23.88 20.87
N ILE A 37 1.88 -23.15 21.35
CA ILE A 37 3.14 -22.91 20.63
C ILE A 37 4.34 -23.06 21.56
N PRO A 38 5.46 -23.64 21.11
CA PRO A 38 6.68 -23.68 21.90
C PRO A 38 7.15 -22.25 22.25
N LYS A 39 7.55 -22.03 23.50
CA LYS A 39 7.98 -20.71 23.98
C LYS A 39 9.17 -20.15 23.21
N ASP A 40 10.09 -21.02 22.79
CA ASP A 40 11.26 -20.70 21.98
C ASP A 40 10.94 -20.32 20.53
N HIS A 41 9.73 -20.64 20.05
CA HIS A 41 9.22 -20.17 18.75
C HIS A 41 8.57 -18.78 18.83
N THR A 42 8.67 -18.11 19.98
CA THR A 42 8.08 -16.79 20.19
C THR A 42 9.12 -15.72 20.50
N SER A 43 8.78 -14.48 20.17
CA SER A 43 9.56 -13.28 20.49
C SER A 43 8.70 -12.27 21.24
N ASP A 44 9.34 -11.44 22.05
CA ASP A 44 8.72 -10.31 22.72
C ASP A 44 8.66 -9.06 21.81
N THR A 45 9.42 -9.06 20.71
CA THR A 45 9.44 -7.98 19.70
C THR A 45 8.85 -8.48 18.38
N ARG A 46 7.91 -7.71 17.81
CA ARG A 46 7.32 -7.96 16.49
C ARG A 46 8.26 -7.46 15.39
N PRO A 47 8.42 -8.17 14.26
CA PRO A 47 9.07 -7.58 13.09
C PRO A 47 8.20 -6.47 12.49
N LEU A 48 8.80 -5.51 11.80
CA LEU A 48 8.04 -4.65 10.91
C LEU A 48 7.43 -5.50 9.80
N GLU A 49 6.15 -5.30 9.48
CA GLU A 49 5.41 -6.08 8.48
C GLU A 49 4.82 -5.17 7.40
N ILE A 50 4.98 -5.56 6.13
CA ILE A 50 4.33 -4.95 4.97
C ILE A 50 3.59 -6.06 4.23
N ILE A 51 2.30 -5.85 3.97
CA ILE A 51 1.43 -6.82 3.32
C ILE A 51 0.98 -6.20 2.01
N PHE A 52 1.47 -6.70 0.88
CA PHE A 52 1.01 -6.32 -0.44
C PHE A 52 -0.14 -7.23 -0.85
N LEU A 53 -1.30 -6.64 -1.08
CA LEU A 53 -2.56 -7.33 -1.26
C LEU A 53 -2.88 -7.45 -2.75
N ASP A 54 -3.40 -8.62 -3.12
CA ASP A 54 -4.13 -8.77 -4.37
C ASP A 54 -5.48 -8.07 -4.21
N VAL A 55 -5.57 -6.87 -4.74
CA VAL A 55 -6.79 -6.05 -4.74
C VAL A 55 -7.50 -6.08 -6.09
N GLY A 56 -7.09 -6.97 -7.00
CA GLY A 56 -7.47 -6.90 -8.41
C GLY A 56 -6.53 -5.99 -9.18
N GLN A 57 -7.06 -5.24 -10.15
CA GLN A 57 -6.28 -4.19 -10.79
C GLN A 57 -6.06 -3.06 -9.79
N GLY A 58 -4.79 -2.72 -9.54
CA GLY A 58 -4.46 -1.66 -8.60
C GLY A 58 -3.33 -1.97 -7.62
N ASP A 59 -3.11 -1.01 -6.74
CA ASP A 59 -2.18 -1.14 -5.62
C ASP A 59 -2.94 -1.19 -4.29
N GLY A 60 -2.44 -2.02 -3.38
CA GLY A 60 -2.93 -2.09 -2.02
C GLY A 60 -1.87 -2.68 -1.09
N ALA A 61 -1.50 -1.93 -0.06
CA ALA A 61 -0.55 -2.38 0.93
C ALA A 61 -0.95 -1.97 2.35
N VAL A 62 -0.56 -2.79 3.32
CA VAL A 62 -0.70 -2.46 4.76
C VAL A 62 0.66 -2.55 5.41
N LEU A 63 1.13 -1.45 6.00
CA LEU A 63 2.34 -1.36 6.81
C LEU A 63 1.96 -1.41 8.29
N ILE A 64 2.62 -2.28 9.04
CA ILE A 64 2.41 -2.52 10.46
C ILE A 64 3.75 -2.39 11.17
N THR A 65 3.85 -1.47 12.11
CA THR A 65 5.14 -1.14 12.76
C THR A 65 5.49 -2.09 13.92
N PRO A 66 6.73 -2.15 14.42
CA PRO A 66 7.11 -3.10 15.47
C PRO A 66 6.47 -2.85 16.84
N GLU A 67 6.06 -1.62 17.14
CA GLU A 67 5.55 -1.21 18.45
C GLU A 67 4.22 -1.89 18.82
N GLN A 68 3.92 -1.84 20.12
CA GLN A 68 2.70 -2.37 20.72
C GLN A 68 1.83 -1.21 21.25
N ASP A 69 0.54 -1.50 21.44
CA ASP A 69 -0.44 -0.61 22.08
C ASP A 69 -0.48 0.80 21.46
N ASP A 70 -0.47 1.86 22.28
CA ASP A 70 -0.61 3.25 21.82
C ASP A 70 0.51 3.72 20.87
N GLY A 71 1.62 2.97 20.78
CA GLY A 71 2.73 3.25 19.86
C GLY A 71 2.60 2.59 18.49
N GLU A 72 1.70 1.59 18.35
CA GLU A 72 1.47 0.85 17.10
C GLU A 72 0.92 1.78 16.02
N ALA A 73 1.58 1.80 14.86
CA ALA A 73 1.04 2.42 13.67
C ALA A 73 0.71 1.35 12.62
N ILE A 74 -0.55 1.34 12.20
CA ILE A 74 -1.01 0.58 11.03
C ILE A 74 -1.38 1.60 9.97
N ILE A 75 -0.74 1.51 8.81
CA ILE A 75 -0.89 2.43 7.69
C ILE A 75 -1.40 1.64 6.48
N VAL A 76 -2.52 2.07 5.92
CA VAL A 76 -3.10 1.52 4.68
C VAL A 76 -2.65 2.41 3.52
N ILE A 77 -1.93 1.85 2.56
CA ILE A 77 -1.40 2.56 1.39
C ILE A 77 -2.12 2.01 0.16
N ASP A 78 -2.98 2.84 -0.43
CA ASP A 78 -3.92 2.46 -1.49
C ASP A 78 -4.84 1.28 -1.09
N ALA A 79 -5.92 1.06 -1.85
CA ALA A 79 -6.96 0.11 -1.50
C ALA A 79 -7.52 -0.68 -2.71
N GLY A 80 -6.94 -0.54 -3.90
CA GLY A 80 -7.53 -1.03 -5.14
C GLY A 80 -8.78 -0.27 -5.55
N ASP A 81 -9.54 -0.83 -6.49
CA ASP A 81 -10.85 -0.36 -6.95
C ASP A 81 -12.04 -1.06 -6.23
N ASN A 82 -11.79 -2.19 -5.56
CA ASN A 82 -12.80 -3.10 -5.04
C ASN A 82 -12.76 -3.31 -3.51
N ALA A 83 -13.71 -4.08 -2.97
CA ALA A 83 -13.83 -4.36 -1.52
C ALA A 83 -12.79 -5.37 -0.96
N ASN A 84 -11.76 -5.73 -1.72
CA ASN A 84 -10.75 -6.70 -1.30
C ASN A 84 -9.95 -6.20 -0.08
N MET A 85 -9.52 -4.93 -0.09
CA MET A 85 -8.84 -4.31 1.05
C MET A 85 -9.76 -4.27 2.28
N HIS A 86 -11.01 -3.83 2.13
CA HIS A 86 -12.01 -3.85 3.22
C HIS A 86 -12.17 -5.25 3.84
N THR A 87 -12.30 -6.28 2.99
CA THR A 87 -12.43 -7.67 3.42
C THR A 87 -11.20 -8.14 4.18
N PHE A 88 -10.01 -7.80 3.68
CA PHE A 88 -8.76 -8.11 4.35
C PHE A 88 -8.67 -7.46 5.73
N LEU A 89 -8.87 -6.14 5.83
CA LEU A 89 -8.81 -5.40 7.09
C LEU A 89 -9.82 -5.94 8.12
N SER A 90 -11.05 -6.22 7.67
CA SER A 90 -12.11 -6.81 8.50
C SER A 90 -11.70 -8.18 9.06
N LYS A 91 -11.18 -9.08 8.20
CA LYS A 91 -10.78 -10.43 8.61
C LYS A 91 -9.52 -10.42 9.47
N ARG A 92 -8.53 -9.61 9.11
CA ARG A 92 -7.21 -9.56 9.75
C ARG A 92 -7.30 -9.00 11.16
N PHE A 93 -8.02 -7.89 11.34
CA PHE A 93 -8.04 -7.16 12.61
C PHE A 93 -9.36 -7.29 13.36
N GLY A 94 -10.46 -7.59 12.67
CA GLY A 94 -11.79 -7.61 13.28
C GLY A 94 -12.06 -8.78 14.22
N ALA A 95 -11.21 -9.81 14.23
CA ALA A 95 -11.27 -10.89 15.23
C ALA A 95 -10.70 -10.50 16.60
N TYR A 96 -10.04 -9.34 16.70
CA TYR A 96 -9.29 -8.91 17.88
C TYR A 96 -9.73 -7.56 18.45
N LYS A 97 -10.26 -6.66 17.62
CA LYS A 97 -10.69 -5.32 18.04
C LYS A 97 -12.04 -4.98 17.42
N ASP A 98 -13.01 -4.54 18.22
CA ASP A 98 -14.33 -4.14 17.74
C ASP A 98 -14.26 -2.85 16.93
N ASP A 99 -13.51 -1.85 17.40
CA ASP A 99 -13.22 -0.63 16.66
C ASP A 99 -11.81 -0.66 16.07
N LEU A 100 -11.70 -0.34 14.77
CA LEU A 100 -10.44 -0.37 14.03
C LEU A 100 -9.99 1.05 13.72
N GLN A 101 -9.20 1.63 14.63
CA GLN A 101 -8.54 2.91 14.42
C GLN A 101 -7.14 2.67 13.85
N PHE A 102 -6.92 3.06 12.59
CA PHE A 102 -5.62 3.01 11.93
C PHE A 102 -4.89 4.36 12.06
N HIS A 103 -3.57 4.33 11.92
CA HIS A 103 -2.77 5.54 12.00
C HIS A 103 -2.99 6.43 10.77
N ALA A 104 -2.87 5.86 9.57
CA ALA A 104 -3.08 6.62 8.35
C ALA A 104 -3.66 5.79 7.20
N ALA A 105 -4.48 6.45 6.39
CA ALA A 105 -4.78 6.02 5.02
C ALA A 105 -3.96 6.91 4.08
N ILE A 106 -3.28 6.33 3.09
CA ILE A 106 -2.49 7.06 2.11
C ILE A 106 -3.06 6.74 0.74
N ILE A 107 -3.69 7.72 0.11
CA ILE A 107 -4.10 7.67 -1.30
C ILE A 107 -2.95 8.24 -2.11
N THR A 108 -2.16 7.39 -2.75
CA THR A 108 -0.93 7.83 -3.40
C THR A 108 -1.22 8.80 -4.54
N HIS A 109 -2.30 8.61 -5.28
CA HIS A 109 -2.80 9.52 -6.30
C HIS A 109 -4.28 9.20 -6.65
N PRO A 110 -5.01 10.12 -7.31
CA PRO A 110 -6.46 9.96 -7.51
C PRO A 110 -6.81 9.10 -8.75
N ASP A 111 -6.21 7.93 -8.92
CA ASP A 111 -6.65 6.91 -9.89
C ASP A 111 -7.49 5.82 -9.17
N GLU A 112 -8.58 5.37 -9.79
CA GLU A 112 -9.63 4.59 -9.11
C GLU A 112 -9.16 3.23 -8.61
N ASP A 113 -8.22 2.61 -9.31
CA ASP A 113 -7.47 1.41 -8.94
C ASP A 113 -6.50 1.63 -7.76
N HIS A 114 -6.40 2.85 -7.22
CA HIS A 114 -5.69 3.12 -5.97
C HIS A 114 -6.61 3.49 -4.82
N TYR A 115 -7.71 4.21 -5.08
CA TYR A 115 -8.56 4.74 -4.02
C TYR A 115 -9.96 4.12 -3.93
N GLY A 116 -10.46 3.45 -4.97
CA GLY A 116 -11.86 3.01 -5.06
C GLY A 116 -12.29 2.11 -3.90
N GLY A 117 -11.42 1.20 -3.46
CA GLY A 117 -11.65 0.33 -2.32
C GLY A 117 -11.84 1.08 -1.00
N PHE A 118 -11.33 2.32 -0.88
CA PHE A 118 -11.58 3.15 0.29
C PHE A 118 -13.04 3.58 0.44
N ASP A 119 -13.86 3.57 -0.61
CA ASP A 119 -15.29 3.87 -0.51
C ASP A 119 -15.97 3.00 0.55
N SER A 120 -15.76 1.68 0.44
CA SER A 120 -16.30 0.69 1.36
C SER A 120 -15.70 0.78 2.76
N ILE A 121 -14.42 1.17 2.87
CA ILE A 121 -13.70 1.31 4.13
C ILE A 121 -14.19 2.54 4.88
N PHE A 122 -14.22 3.70 4.23
CA PHE A 122 -14.62 4.98 4.83
C PHE A 122 -16.11 5.00 5.17
N SER A 123 -16.96 4.36 4.38
CA SER A 123 -18.39 4.24 4.63
C SER A 123 -18.74 3.27 5.77
N THR A 124 -17.82 2.41 6.18
CA THR A 124 -18.05 1.43 7.25
C THR A 124 -17.69 2.01 8.61
N PRO A 125 -18.65 2.21 9.55
CA PRO A 125 -18.42 2.92 10.82
C PRO A 125 -17.38 2.28 11.76
N ARG A 126 -17.00 1.04 11.49
CA ARG A 126 -16.00 0.30 12.27
C ARG A 126 -14.58 0.85 12.05
N PHE A 127 -14.28 1.32 10.84
CA PHE A 127 -12.95 1.80 10.46
C PHE A 127 -12.80 3.29 10.73
N GLY A 128 -11.64 3.66 11.26
CA GLY A 128 -11.22 5.03 11.52
C GLY A 128 -9.76 5.23 11.18
N PHE A 129 -9.38 6.49 10.98
CA PHE A 129 -8.02 6.89 10.61
C PHE A 129 -7.64 8.17 11.35
N ASP A 130 -6.44 8.25 11.90
CA ASP A 130 -5.99 9.52 12.49
C ASP A 130 -5.78 10.57 11.40
N ILE A 131 -5.35 10.16 10.21
CA ILE A 131 -5.19 11.06 9.08
C ILE A 131 -5.35 10.34 7.74
N VAL A 132 -5.93 11.02 6.76
CA VAL A 132 -5.91 10.62 5.35
C VAL A 132 -4.90 11.51 4.60
N TYR A 133 -3.84 10.89 4.12
CA TYR A 133 -2.85 11.54 3.26
C TYR A 133 -3.19 11.36 1.79
N HIS A 134 -2.86 12.38 1.00
CA HIS A 134 -2.96 12.35 -0.46
C HIS A 134 -1.84 13.15 -1.14
N ASN A 135 -1.75 13.15 -2.47
CA ASN A 135 -0.71 13.86 -3.22
C ASN A 135 -1.02 15.32 -3.59
N GLY A 136 -2.13 15.87 -3.08
CA GLY A 136 -2.59 17.23 -3.40
C GLY A 136 -3.45 17.36 -4.67
N LEU A 137 -3.44 16.37 -5.57
CA LEU A 137 -4.29 16.33 -6.75
C LEU A 137 -5.64 15.71 -6.39
N ALA A 138 -6.54 16.46 -5.76
CA ALA A 138 -7.89 15.97 -5.47
C ALA A 138 -8.79 16.10 -6.71
N GLU A 139 -9.37 14.99 -7.20
CA GLU A 139 -10.29 15.03 -8.34
C GLU A 139 -11.62 15.70 -7.96
N ARG A 140 -12.00 16.74 -8.70
CA ARG A 140 -13.17 17.58 -8.47
C ARG A 140 -14.36 17.10 -9.29
N PRO A 141 -15.61 17.39 -8.85
CA PRO A 141 -16.83 17.01 -9.56
C PRO A 141 -17.09 17.91 -10.79
N VAL A 142 -16.13 17.97 -11.71
CA VAL A 142 -16.20 18.73 -12.94
C VAL A 142 -15.81 17.85 -14.12
N SER A 143 -16.44 18.12 -15.27
CA SER A 143 -16.01 17.51 -16.54
C SER A 143 -14.68 18.11 -16.99
N GLY A 144 -13.89 17.32 -17.72
CA GLY A 144 -12.60 17.76 -18.26
C GLY A 144 -11.46 16.84 -17.86
N THR A 145 -10.24 17.37 -17.99
CA THR A 145 -9.00 16.65 -17.65
C THR A 145 -8.33 17.37 -16.48
N PHE A 146 -7.40 18.28 -16.75
CA PHE A 146 -6.70 19.02 -15.70
C PHE A 146 -7.62 19.85 -14.80
N GLU A 147 -8.79 20.25 -15.27
CA GLU A 147 -9.83 20.94 -14.47
C GLU A 147 -10.21 20.11 -13.24
N LYS A 148 -10.24 18.77 -13.37
CA LYS A 148 -10.52 17.86 -12.26
C LYS A 148 -9.49 17.97 -11.15
N VAL A 149 -8.22 18.23 -11.46
CA VAL A 149 -7.13 18.19 -10.46
C VAL A 149 -6.60 19.58 -10.10
N GLY A 150 -7.41 20.63 -10.32
CA GLY A 150 -7.03 22.01 -9.96
C GLY A 150 -6.52 22.88 -11.11
N GLY A 151 -6.74 22.45 -12.35
CA GLY A 151 -6.35 23.17 -13.55
C GLY A 151 -4.83 23.20 -13.75
N HIS A 152 -4.38 23.81 -14.85
CA HIS A 152 -2.95 24.04 -15.06
C HIS A 152 -2.69 25.37 -15.77
N ALA A 153 -1.55 25.98 -15.47
CA ALA A 153 -1.11 27.22 -16.07
C ALA A 153 0.39 27.18 -16.43
N LYS A 154 0.77 27.89 -17.49
CA LYS A 154 2.17 28.04 -17.88
C LYS A 154 2.80 29.18 -17.09
N ASP A 155 3.88 28.89 -16.39
CA ASP A 155 4.74 29.87 -15.75
C ASP A 155 5.42 30.71 -16.83
N ALA A 156 5.22 32.03 -16.79
CA ALA A 156 5.68 32.93 -17.84
C ALA A 156 7.21 33.04 -17.91
N ALA A 157 7.91 32.88 -16.78
CA ALA A 157 9.36 33.04 -16.70
C ALA A 157 10.10 31.79 -17.19
N THR A 158 9.64 30.61 -16.79
CA THR A 158 10.30 29.32 -17.10
C THR A 158 9.70 28.61 -18.31
N GLY A 159 8.49 29.01 -18.72
CA GLY A 159 7.71 28.32 -19.73
C GLY A 159 7.21 26.93 -19.30
N THR A 160 7.39 26.54 -18.04
CA THR A 160 6.92 25.26 -17.50
C THR A 160 5.44 25.37 -17.12
N SER A 161 4.65 24.34 -17.43
CA SER A 161 3.27 24.24 -16.95
C SER A 161 3.18 23.58 -15.58
N TYR A 162 2.28 24.08 -14.73
CA TYR A 162 2.03 23.57 -13.39
C TYR A 162 0.55 23.47 -13.08
N VAL A 163 0.19 22.50 -12.24
CA VAL A 163 -1.07 22.42 -11.49
C VAL A 163 -0.86 23.16 -10.17
N SER A 164 -1.67 24.18 -9.90
CA SER A 164 -1.40 25.13 -8.78
C SER A 164 -2.53 25.24 -7.77
N ASP A 165 -3.67 24.58 -8.00
CA ASP A 165 -4.80 24.57 -7.07
C ASP A 165 -4.87 23.24 -6.33
N LEU A 166 -3.82 22.98 -5.55
CA LEU A 166 -3.66 21.76 -4.76
C LEU A 166 -4.54 21.81 -3.51
N ALA A 167 -5.13 20.67 -3.15
CA ALA A 167 -5.73 20.49 -1.82
C ALA A 167 -4.60 20.21 -0.82
N ILE A 168 -4.36 21.10 0.14
CA ILE A 168 -3.21 21.00 1.05
C ILE A 168 -3.60 20.38 2.39
N GLY A 169 -4.80 20.69 2.88
CA GLY A 169 -5.30 20.08 4.10
C GLY A 169 -6.82 20.05 4.17
N LYS A 170 -7.32 19.66 5.34
CA LYS A 170 -8.74 19.52 5.63
C LYS A 170 -9.62 20.70 5.16
N PRO A 171 -9.24 21.99 5.34
CA PRO A 171 -10.10 23.08 4.87
C PRO A 171 -10.35 23.07 3.35
N GLN A 172 -9.36 22.67 2.54
CA GLN A 172 -9.55 22.53 1.09
C GLN A 172 -10.37 21.29 0.74
N ILE A 173 -10.16 20.17 1.46
CA ILE A 173 -10.94 18.95 1.27
C ILE A 173 -12.42 19.19 1.62
N GLU A 174 -12.71 19.85 2.73
CA GLU A 174 -14.06 20.27 3.11
C GLU A 174 -14.67 21.23 2.06
N ALA A 175 -13.91 22.23 1.58
CA ALA A 175 -14.41 23.14 0.56
C ALA A 175 -14.76 22.42 -0.77
N LEU A 176 -14.10 21.30 -1.07
CA LEU A 176 -14.33 20.53 -2.30
C LEU A 176 -15.41 19.44 -2.14
N PHE A 177 -15.57 18.88 -0.93
CA PHE A 177 -16.33 17.64 -0.74
C PHE A 177 -17.22 17.62 0.51
N ALA A 178 -17.37 18.70 1.28
CA ALA A 178 -18.25 18.68 2.45
C ALA A 178 -19.72 18.40 2.10
N ASP A 179 -20.51 18.12 3.15
CA ASP A 179 -21.95 17.98 3.06
C ASP A 179 -22.58 19.23 2.42
N GLY A 180 -23.38 19.00 1.38
CA GLY A 180 -24.02 20.07 0.58
C GLY A 180 -23.32 20.39 -0.74
N ILE A 181 -22.13 19.84 -1.00
CA ILE A 181 -21.53 19.86 -2.34
C ILE A 181 -22.14 18.75 -3.19
N ASP A 182 -22.69 19.10 -4.35
CA ASP A 182 -23.15 18.12 -5.35
C ASP A 182 -21.94 17.51 -6.06
N VAL A 183 -21.65 16.25 -5.71
CA VAL A 183 -20.55 15.48 -6.26
C VAL A 183 -20.96 14.55 -7.39
N GLY A 184 -22.26 14.51 -7.74
CA GLY A 184 -22.80 13.67 -8.80
C GLY A 184 -22.31 12.23 -8.76
N SER A 185 -22.02 11.68 -9.94
CA SER A 185 -21.50 10.31 -10.13
C SER A 185 -19.96 10.24 -10.16
N PHE A 186 -19.26 11.27 -9.69
CA PHE A 186 -17.80 11.27 -9.71
C PHE A 186 -17.27 10.43 -8.54
N VAL A 187 -16.52 9.38 -8.82
CA VAL A 187 -16.13 8.36 -7.82
C VAL A 187 -15.26 8.98 -6.72
N PHE A 188 -14.12 9.60 -7.05
CA PHE A 188 -13.23 10.22 -6.06
C PHE A 188 -13.95 11.23 -5.12
N PRO A 189 -14.74 12.20 -5.62
CA PRO A 189 -15.57 13.04 -4.76
C PRO A 189 -16.50 12.31 -3.80
N ASN A 190 -17.13 11.21 -4.24
CA ASN A 190 -18.00 10.39 -3.37
C ASN A 190 -17.20 9.69 -2.26
N VAL A 191 -16.02 9.14 -2.58
CA VAL A 191 -15.12 8.53 -1.59
C VAL A 191 -14.67 9.55 -0.54
N MET A 192 -14.29 10.76 -0.97
CA MET A 192 -13.89 11.81 -0.03
C MET A 192 -15.06 12.34 0.81
N GLN A 193 -16.29 12.35 0.27
CA GLN A 193 -17.50 12.61 1.04
C GLN A 193 -17.75 11.56 2.12
N ALA A 194 -17.59 10.28 1.78
CA ALA A 194 -17.67 9.20 2.76
C ALA A 194 -16.63 9.37 3.87
N ALA A 195 -15.40 9.78 3.50
CA ALA A 195 -14.34 10.04 4.46
C ALA A 195 -14.70 11.18 5.43
N LEU A 196 -15.21 12.31 4.92
CA LEU A 196 -15.60 13.46 5.75
C LEU A 196 -16.79 13.17 6.67
N LYS A 197 -17.71 12.29 6.25
CA LYS A 197 -18.86 11.87 7.05
C LYS A 197 -18.49 10.88 8.15
N ASN A 198 -17.34 10.22 8.04
CA ASN A 198 -16.90 9.25 9.04
C ASN A 198 -16.27 9.99 10.25
N PRO A 199 -16.91 9.96 11.43
CA PRO A 199 -16.44 10.71 12.61
C PRO A 199 -15.12 10.17 13.19
N LYS A 200 -14.67 8.99 12.77
CA LYS A 200 -13.39 8.39 13.20
C LYS A 200 -12.22 8.76 12.30
N ILE A 201 -12.46 9.50 11.21
CA ILE A 201 -11.41 10.09 10.38
C ILE A 201 -11.14 11.50 10.88
N LYS A 202 -9.97 11.71 11.49
CA LYS A 202 -9.71 12.94 12.26
C LYS A 202 -9.24 14.09 11.38
N ASP A 203 -8.33 13.83 10.44
CA ASP A 203 -7.71 14.88 9.62
C ASP A 203 -7.37 14.47 8.18
N PHE A 204 -7.05 15.45 7.34
CA PHE A 204 -6.65 15.29 5.94
C PHE A 204 -5.46 16.21 5.63
N ALA A 205 -4.45 15.69 4.95
CA ALA A 205 -3.31 16.48 4.52
C ALA A 205 -2.69 15.96 3.22
N ILE A 206 -2.06 16.87 2.48
CA ILE A 206 -1.08 16.46 1.48
C ILE A 206 0.15 15.84 2.18
N LEU A 207 0.70 14.78 1.61
CA LEU A 207 2.02 14.25 1.97
C LEU A 207 2.97 14.46 0.79
N SER A 208 3.98 15.32 0.96
CA SER A 208 4.92 15.66 -0.13
C SER A 208 6.28 16.13 0.38
N THR A 209 7.21 16.42 -0.53
CA THR A 209 8.54 16.95 -0.17
C THR A 209 8.51 18.29 0.57
N GLU A 210 7.40 19.04 0.51
CA GLU A 210 7.23 20.32 1.23
C GLU A 210 6.29 20.23 2.43
N HIS A 211 5.53 19.13 2.57
CA HIS A 211 4.49 18.97 3.59
C HIS A 211 4.74 17.72 4.43
N GLY A 212 5.89 17.70 5.09
CA GLY A 212 6.28 16.71 6.08
C GLY A 212 7.23 17.33 7.10
N VAL A 213 7.85 16.52 7.94
CA VAL A 213 8.87 16.97 8.90
C VAL A 213 10.20 17.09 8.17
N LYS A 214 10.79 18.29 8.15
CA LYS A 214 12.09 18.53 7.49
C LYS A 214 13.24 18.30 8.46
N GLU A 215 14.07 17.30 8.20
CA GLU A 215 15.27 16.98 8.99
C GLU A 215 16.42 16.54 8.09
N ASN A 216 17.63 17.05 8.35
CA ASN A 216 18.84 16.68 7.61
C ASN A 216 18.69 16.80 6.08
N GLN A 217 18.03 17.89 5.63
CA GLN A 217 17.73 18.16 4.21
C GLN A 217 16.82 17.12 3.54
N ARG A 218 16.14 16.28 4.32
CA ARG A 218 15.12 15.33 3.87
C ARG A 218 13.77 15.70 4.45
N THR A 219 12.72 15.14 3.86
CA THR A 219 11.36 15.28 4.33
C THR A 219 10.84 13.93 4.77
N TRP A 220 10.22 13.89 5.95
CA TRP A 220 9.75 12.68 6.61
C TRP A 220 8.25 12.75 6.84
N MET A 221 7.59 11.60 6.82
CA MET A 221 6.18 11.52 7.21
C MET A 221 6.06 11.95 8.68
N PRO A 222 5.09 12.82 9.04
CA PRO A 222 4.92 13.26 10.41
C PRO A 222 4.80 12.09 11.40
N GLY A 223 5.61 12.12 12.48
CA GLY A 223 5.68 11.04 13.48
C GLY A 223 6.60 9.86 13.10
N PHE A 224 7.28 9.95 11.94
CA PHE A 224 8.23 8.96 11.44
C PHE A 224 9.54 9.58 10.94
N ALA A 225 9.91 10.74 11.47
CA ALA A 225 11.23 11.32 11.28
C ALA A 225 12.26 10.62 12.18
N PRO A 226 13.56 10.69 11.87
CA PRO A 226 14.61 10.16 12.75
C PRO A 226 14.53 10.71 14.18
N SER A 227 14.14 11.97 14.36
CA SER A 227 13.98 12.57 15.69
C SER A 227 12.83 11.99 16.53
N ASP A 228 11.88 11.28 15.92
CA ASP A 228 10.80 10.56 16.62
C ASP A 228 11.32 9.30 17.33
N ASN A 229 12.57 8.89 17.10
CA ASN A 229 13.28 7.82 17.81
C ASN A 229 12.56 6.46 17.82
N ARG A 230 11.84 6.12 16.74
CA ARG A 230 11.12 4.84 16.60
C ARG A 230 12.00 3.63 16.25
N GLY A 231 13.28 3.85 15.97
CA GLY A 231 14.18 2.83 15.38
C GLY A 231 13.98 2.64 13.87
N TYR A 232 13.05 3.39 13.27
CA TYR A 232 12.78 3.42 11.85
C TYR A 232 12.18 4.77 11.44
N SER A 233 12.15 5.02 10.14
CA SER A 233 11.70 6.30 9.59
C SER A 233 11.07 6.13 8.22
N ILE A 234 10.12 7.00 7.86
CA ILE A 234 9.45 6.97 6.56
C ILE A 234 9.76 8.28 5.83
N GLU A 235 10.67 8.22 4.87
CA GLU A 235 11.04 9.38 4.04
C GLU A 235 10.01 9.62 2.95
N VAL A 236 9.66 10.88 2.70
CA VAL A 236 8.79 11.30 1.59
C VAL A 236 9.68 11.84 0.47
N VAL A 237 9.79 11.08 -0.62
CA VAL A 237 10.63 11.44 -1.77
C VAL A 237 9.82 11.97 -2.96
N GLY A 238 8.50 11.98 -2.85
CA GLY A 238 7.57 12.52 -3.83
C GLY A 238 6.14 12.61 -3.28
N PRO A 239 5.25 13.41 -3.90
CA PRO A 239 5.53 14.28 -5.05
C PRO A 239 6.46 15.44 -4.68
N VAL A 240 7.23 15.89 -5.67
CA VAL A 240 8.09 17.08 -5.53
C VAL A 240 7.22 18.32 -5.73
N VAL A 241 7.00 19.05 -4.64
CA VAL A 241 6.29 20.33 -4.68
C VAL A 241 7.27 21.44 -5.04
N GLU A 242 6.91 22.21 -6.06
CA GLU A 242 7.60 23.44 -6.43
C GLU A 242 6.78 24.63 -5.90
N LEU A 243 7.43 25.72 -5.50
CA LEU A 243 6.74 26.94 -5.07
C LEU A 243 6.74 27.97 -6.21
N ASP A 244 5.67 28.76 -6.32
CA ASP A 244 5.65 29.94 -7.18
C ASP A 244 6.32 31.16 -6.52
N GLY A 245 6.36 32.30 -7.22
CA GLY A 245 6.97 33.52 -6.71
C GLY A 245 6.28 34.12 -5.48
N ALA A 246 5.06 33.69 -5.16
CA ALA A 246 4.32 34.05 -3.95
C ALA A 246 4.41 32.98 -2.85
N GLY A 247 5.19 31.91 -3.07
CA GLY A 247 5.31 30.80 -2.13
C GLY A 247 4.14 29.80 -2.18
N LYS A 248 3.26 29.87 -3.20
CA LYS A 248 2.14 28.92 -3.32
C LYS A 248 2.65 27.58 -3.88
N PRO A 249 2.28 26.44 -3.27
CA PRO A 249 2.68 25.13 -3.75
C PRO A 249 2.01 24.78 -5.08
N ARG A 250 2.77 24.15 -5.96
CA ARG A 250 2.34 23.69 -7.29
C ARG A 250 3.10 22.43 -7.70
N LEU A 251 2.46 21.62 -8.54
CA LEU A 251 3.03 20.41 -9.11
C LEU A 251 3.27 20.60 -10.61
N ARG A 252 4.42 20.18 -11.11
CA ARG A 252 4.76 20.30 -12.53
C ARG A 252 3.81 19.47 -13.39
N LYS A 253 3.31 19.99 -14.51
CA LYS A 253 2.60 19.16 -15.49
C LYS A 253 3.58 18.22 -16.18
N ILE A 254 3.40 16.92 -15.97
CA ILE A 254 4.25 15.86 -16.53
C ILE A 254 3.46 15.16 -17.63
N GLY A 255 3.65 15.61 -18.87
CA GLY A 255 2.99 15.00 -20.02
C GLY A 255 1.47 15.20 -20.06
N SER A 256 0.73 14.12 -20.25
CA SER A 256 -0.74 14.06 -20.30
C SER A 256 -1.36 14.19 -18.90
N TYR A 257 -2.69 14.19 -18.84
CA TYR A 257 -3.46 14.18 -17.59
C TYR A 257 -3.11 12.99 -16.70
N GLY A 258 -3.27 11.76 -17.21
CA GLY A 258 -2.90 10.54 -16.47
C GLY A 258 -1.40 10.51 -16.14
N GLU A 259 -0.52 10.87 -17.08
CA GLU A 259 0.93 10.91 -16.77
C GLU A 259 1.27 11.90 -15.65
N THR A 260 0.50 12.98 -15.47
CA THR A 260 0.69 13.93 -14.37
C THR A 260 0.11 13.42 -13.05
N LYS A 261 -1.07 12.79 -13.06
CA LYS A 261 -1.68 12.22 -11.85
C LYS A 261 -0.77 11.15 -11.24
N ASN A 262 -0.41 10.17 -12.05
CA ASN A 262 0.42 9.02 -11.69
C ASN A 262 1.86 9.45 -11.44
N GLY A 263 2.35 10.42 -12.23
CA GLY A 263 3.70 10.96 -12.06
C GLY A 263 3.94 11.73 -10.76
N HIS A 264 2.87 12.10 -10.04
CA HIS A 264 2.94 12.75 -8.73
C HIS A 264 2.37 11.87 -7.62
N SER A 265 2.45 10.54 -7.75
CA SER A 265 2.13 9.67 -6.62
C SER A 265 2.94 10.08 -5.37
N VAL A 266 2.35 9.89 -4.19
CA VAL A 266 3.11 9.90 -2.93
C VAL A 266 4.14 8.77 -2.99
N LEU A 267 5.41 9.13 -2.82
CA LEU A 267 6.52 8.17 -2.84
C LEU A 267 7.15 8.11 -1.45
N LEU A 268 7.19 6.90 -0.90
CA LEU A 268 7.70 6.67 0.44
C LEU A 268 8.94 5.77 0.39
N ARG A 269 9.95 6.11 1.18
CA ARG A 269 11.10 5.23 1.44
C ARG A 269 11.16 4.91 2.92
N LEU A 270 10.73 3.72 3.28
CA LEU A 270 10.86 3.20 4.64
C LEU A 270 12.32 2.83 4.89
N HIS A 271 12.88 3.27 6.01
CA HIS A 271 14.17 2.83 6.53
C HIS A 271 13.94 2.09 7.84
N TYR A 272 14.31 0.82 7.89
CA TYR A 272 14.24 0.00 9.09
C TYR A 272 15.60 -0.66 9.31
N GLU A 273 16.39 -0.11 10.23
CA GLU A 273 17.79 -0.51 10.44
C GLU A 273 18.59 -0.49 9.11
N LYS A 274 19.06 -1.65 8.64
CA LYS A 274 19.80 -1.77 7.38
C LYS A 274 18.92 -1.85 6.15
N PHE A 275 17.63 -2.16 6.30
CA PHE A 275 16.72 -2.41 5.18
C PHE A 275 15.96 -1.15 4.76
N LYS A 276 15.78 -1.02 3.44
CA LYS A 276 15.04 0.07 2.81
C LYS A 276 14.00 -0.48 1.84
N VAL A 277 12.78 0.04 1.93
CA VAL A 277 11.68 -0.32 1.03
C VAL A 277 11.19 0.94 0.34
N LEU A 278 11.15 0.94 -1.00
CA LEU A 278 10.58 2.01 -1.80
C LEU A 278 9.16 1.67 -2.22
N PHE A 279 8.20 2.56 -1.94
CA PHE A 279 6.86 2.57 -2.50
C PHE A 279 6.86 3.52 -3.70
N GLY A 280 6.90 2.95 -4.91
CA GLY A 280 7.11 3.70 -6.16
C GLY A 280 5.88 4.37 -6.75
N GLY A 281 4.69 4.16 -6.20
CA GLY A 281 3.42 4.62 -6.77
C GLY A 281 3.29 4.28 -8.26
N ASP A 282 2.75 5.18 -9.05
CA ASP A 282 2.56 4.98 -10.50
C ASP A 282 3.45 5.85 -11.36
N LEU A 283 4.68 6.06 -10.89
CA LEU A 283 5.68 6.77 -11.67
C LEU A 283 5.79 6.19 -13.09
N ASN A 284 5.65 7.07 -14.05
CA ASN A 284 5.93 6.81 -15.45
C ASN A 284 7.28 7.41 -15.84
N ASP A 285 7.76 7.06 -17.03
CA ASP A 285 9.09 7.40 -17.52
C ASP A 285 9.39 8.91 -17.49
N LYS A 286 8.38 9.76 -17.73
CA LYS A 286 8.52 11.22 -17.66
C LYS A 286 8.68 11.70 -16.23
N ALA A 287 7.94 11.12 -15.29
CA ALA A 287 8.03 11.43 -13.87
C ALA A 287 9.37 10.99 -13.28
N GLU A 288 9.82 9.78 -13.60
CA GLU A 288 11.14 9.30 -13.19
C GLU A 288 12.28 10.18 -13.71
N LYS A 289 12.23 10.55 -15.00
CA LYS A 289 13.21 11.49 -15.59
C LYS A 289 13.16 12.85 -14.89
N PHE A 290 11.98 13.32 -14.48
CA PHE A 290 11.85 14.55 -13.71
C PHE A 290 12.49 14.41 -12.32
N LEU A 291 12.21 13.34 -11.58
CA LEU A 291 12.77 13.10 -10.25
C LEU A 291 14.30 12.95 -10.30
N LEU A 292 14.82 12.13 -11.22
CA LEU A 292 16.27 11.96 -11.39
C LEU A 292 16.95 13.30 -11.66
N ARG A 293 16.37 14.15 -12.52
CA ARG A 293 16.88 15.50 -12.79
C ARG A 293 16.76 16.43 -11.58
N HIS A 294 15.65 16.37 -10.85
CA HIS A 294 15.41 17.18 -9.66
C HIS A 294 16.46 16.90 -8.58
N TYR A 295 16.64 15.64 -8.21
CA TYR A 295 17.54 15.23 -7.12
C TYR A 295 19.03 15.31 -7.44
N THR A 296 19.39 15.49 -8.71
CA THR A 296 20.78 15.61 -9.18
C THR A 296 21.11 16.99 -9.75
N GLY A 297 20.13 17.89 -9.80
CA GLY A 297 20.27 19.22 -10.42
C GLY A 297 20.53 19.19 -11.93
N LYS A 298 20.35 18.05 -12.61
CA LYS A 298 20.64 17.94 -14.06
C LYS A 298 19.53 18.60 -14.88
N ILE A 299 19.92 19.49 -15.80
CA ILE A 299 18.98 20.18 -16.69
C ILE A 299 18.37 19.21 -17.71
N ARG A 300 19.10 18.17 -18.14
CA ARG A 300 18.66 17.14 -19.10
C ARG A 300 19.15 15.77 -18.65
N MET A 301 18.48 14.71 -19.12
CA MET A 301 18.97 13.35 -18.93
C MET A 301 20.29 13.16 -19.71
N PRO A 302 21.38 12.73 -19.06
CA PRO A 302 22.61 12.37 -19.75
C PRO A 302 22.42 11.16 -20.67
N GLN A 303 23.32 11.00 -21.64
CA GLN A 303 23.30 9.83 -22.54
C GLN A 303 23.58 8.54 -21.76
N LYS A 304 22.72 7.53 -21.93
CA LYS A 304 22.90 6.22 -21.29
C LYS A 304 24.30 5.66 -21.53
N GLY A 305 24.96 5.22 -20.46
CA GLY A 305 26.31 4.65 -20.50
C GLY A 305 27.46 5.67 -20.48
N SER A 306 27.18 6.98 -20.53
CA SER A 306 28.20 8.02 -20.32
C SER A 306 28.60 8.15 -18.85
N ASP A 307 29.72 8.81 -18.56
CA ASP A 307 30.16 9.08 -17.18
C ASP A 307 29.14 9.95 -16.44
N ALA A 308 28.61 10.99 -17.09
CA ALA A 308 27.56 11.84 -16.53
C ALA A 308 26.26 11.08 -16.19
N TYR A 309 25.96 9.99 -16.91
CA TYR A 309 24.82 9.12 -16.59
C TYR A 309 25.08 8.29 -15.33
N ARG A 310 26.30 7.74 -15.18
CA ARG A 310 26.69 7.00 -13.97
C ARG A 310 26.72 7.92 -12.74
N GLU A 311 27.28 9.13 -12.89
CA GLU A 311 27.27 10.15 -11.84
C GLU A 311 25.83 10.51 -11.41
N MET A 312 24.92 10.71 -12.37
CA MET A 312 23.51 10.98 -12.05
C MET A 312 22.88 9.82 -11.27
N ILE A 313 23.15 8.57 -11.64
CA ILE A 313 22.66 7.40 -10.90
C ILE A 313 23.22 7.38 -9.48
N ASP A 314 24.53 7.60 -9.31
CA ASP A 314 25.18 7.57 -7.99
C ASP A 314 24.70 8.71 -7.08
N GLU A 315 24.44 9.89 -7.64
CA GLU A 315 23.86 11.02 -6.92
C GLU A 315 22.40 10.75 -6.53
N ALA A 316 21.58 10.30 -7.47
CA ALA A 316 20.16 10.00 -7.23
C ALA A 316 19.97 8.80 -6.29
N ALA A 317 20.91 7.85 -6.26
CA ALA A 317 20.88 6.68 -5.38
C ALA A 317 20.83 7.07 -3.89
N LYS A 318 21.34 8.26 -3.52
CA LYS A 318 21.23 8.78 -2.14
C LYS A 318 19.78 8.92 -1.68
N TRP A 319 18.86 9.12 -2.61
CA TRP A 319 17.43 9.32 -2.39
C TRP A 319 16.63 8.05 -2.63
N PHE A 320 16.97 7.28 -3.66
CA PHE A 320 16.12 6.17 -4.11
C PHE A 320 16.67 4.76 -3.89
N ARG A 321 17.96 4.59 -3.53
CA ARG A 321 18.52 3.24 -3.30
C ARG A 321 17.71 2.54 -2.20
N SER A 322 17.15 1.38 -2.54
CA SER A 322 16.33 0.56 -1.67
C SER A 322 16.59 -0.92 -1.92
N ASP A 323 16.37 -1.75 -0.90
CA ASP A 323 16.58 -3.19 -0.98
C ASP A 323 15.38 -3.90 -1.60
N ILE A 324 14.19 -3.36 -1.36
CA ILE A 324 12.93 -3.82 -1.92
C ILE A 324 12.24 -2.64 -2.62
N MET A 325 11.63 -2.90 -3.77
CA MET A 325 10.84 -1.91 -4.49
C MET A 325 9.45 -2.46 -4.78
N LYS A 326 8.42 -1.75 -4.34
CA LYS A 326 7.10 -1.86 -4.96
C LYS A 326 7.22 -1.19 -6.33
N VAL A 327 7.16 -2.02 -7.37
CA VAL A 327 7.31 -1.64 -8.78
C VAL A 327 6.20 -0.67 -9.15
N CYS A 328 6.59 0.33 -9.94
CA CYS A 328 5.71 1.40 -10.35
C CYS A 328 4.60 0.91 -11.29
N HIS A 329 3.41 1.52 -11.18
CA HIS A 329 2.34 1.43 -12.18
C HIS A 329 1.96 -0.01 -12.53
N HIS A 330 1.71 -0.79 -11.49
CA HIS A 330 1.33 -2.21 -11.55
C HIS A 330 2.25 -3.13 -12.38
N GLY A 331 3.46 -2.67 -12.74
CA GLY A 331 4.33 -3.40 -13.66
C GLY A 331 4.21 -2.98 -15.13
N SER A 332 3.82 -1.73 -15.41
CA SER A 332 3.87 -1.12 -16.75
C SER A 332 5.28 -1.03 -17.32
N GLU A 333 5.42 -1.10 -18.64
CA GLU A 333 6.70 -0.96 -19.32
C GLU A 333 7.30 0.45 -19.22
N LYS A 334 6.51 1.44 -18.77
CA LYS A 334 6.90 2.85 -18.67
C LYS A 334 7.81 3.17 -17.49
N VAL A 335 8.64 2.22 -17.08
CA VAL A 335 9.72 2.40 -16.09
C VAL A 335 11.05 2.53 -16.84
N THR A 336 11.89 3.47 -16.44
CA THR A 336 13.20 3.72 -17.07
C THR A 336 14.29 2.86 -16.44
N ASP A 337 15.21 2.38 -17.28
CA ASP A 337 16.41 1.68 -16.82
C ASP A 337 17.22 2.53 -15.84
N ALA A 338 17.27 3.86 -16.05
CA ALA A 338 17.98 4.78 -15.16
C ALA A 338 17.40 4.76 -13.74
N PHE A 339 16.07 4.73 -13.62
CA PHE A 339 15.42 4.66 -12.32
C PHE A 339 15.65 3.29 -11.67
N LEU A 340 15.52 2.20 -12.43
CA LEU A 340 15.84 0.85 -11.93
C LEU A 340 17.30 0.71 -11.46
N GLU A 341 18.26 1.25 -12.20
CA GLU A 341 19.69 1.28 -11.82
C GLU A 341 19.94 2.17 -10.58
N THR A 342 19.13 3.22 -10.39
CA THR A 342 19.18 4.11 -9.23
C THR A 342 18.60 3.47 -7.96
N VAL A 343 17.46 2.77 -8.07
CA VAL A 343 16.84 2.05 -6.95
C VAL A 343 17.63 0.79 -6.63
N LYS A 344 17.98 0.00 -7.66
CA LYS A 344 18.72 -1.27 -7.62
C LYS A 344 18.31 -2.19 -6.46
N PRO A 345 17.05 -2.63 -6.43
CA PRO A 345 16.55 -3.49 -5.38
C PRO A 345 16.97 -4.95 -5.59
N ALA A 346 17.06 -5.72 -4.51
CA ALA A 346 17.27 -7.16 -4.55
C ALA A 346 15.96 -7.93 -4.77
N ALA A 347 14.82 -7.35 -4.37
CA ALA A 347 13.51 -7.89 -4.68
C ALA A 347 12.55 -6.81 -5.19
N PHE A 348 11.70 -7.22 -6.11
CA PHE A 348 10.64 -6.42 -6.68
C PHE A 348 9.30 -7.01 -6.25
N VAL A 349 8.38 -6.16 -5.80
CA VAL A 349 6.99 -6.53 -5.58
C VAL A 349 6.14 -5.79 -6.60
N ILE A 350 5.28 -6.51 -7.31
CA ILE A 350 4.35 -5.99 -8.30
C ILE A 350 2.94 -6.25 -7.76
N SER A 351 2.13 -5.21 -7.63
CA SER A 351 0.70 -5.39 -7.41
C SER A 351 0.04 -5.24 -8.78
N SER A 352 -0.52 -6.34 -9.27
CA SER A 352 -1.25 -6.45 -10.53
C SER A 352 -2.40 -7.45 -10.35
N GLY A 353 -3.39 -7.39 -11.23
CA GLY A 353 -4.50 -8.34 -11.26
C GLY A 353 -5.13 -8.44 -12.64
N ASP A 354 -6.02 -9.41 -12.80
CA ASP A 354 -6.65 -9.71 -14.09
C ASP A 354 -7.64 -8.59 -14.51
N GLU A 355 -7.30 -7.82 -15.54
CA GLU A 355 -8.24 -6.97 -16.28
C GLU A 355 -7.88 -6.94 -17.78
N GLU A 356 -8.86 -7.09 -18.66
CA GLU A 356 -8.67 -7.32 -20.11
C GLU A 356 -8.06 -6.12 -20.88
N GLY A 357 -7.92 -4.94 -20.26
CA GLY A 357 -7.49 -3.70 -20.91
C GLY A 357 -5.98 -3.42 -20.92
N HIS A 358 -5.27 -3.86 -19.88
CA HIS A 358 -3.86 -3.55 -19.66
C HIS A 358 -3.10 -4.80 -19.21
N VAL A 359 -2.26 -5.33 -20.10
CA VAL A 359 -1.47 -6.55 -19.83
C VAL A 359 -0.32 -6.21 -18.88
N HIS A 360 -0.56 -6.12 -17.58
CA HIS A 360 0.47 -5.96 -16.55
C HIS A 360 0.58 -7.25 -15.72
N PRO A 361 1.78 -7.63 -15.24
CA PRO A 361 3.07 -7.00 -15.52
C PRO A 361 3.55 -7.26 -16.95
N ARG A 362 4.24 -6.29 -17.52
CA ARG A 362 4.74 -6.38 -18.90
C ARG A 362 5.95 -7.32 -18.99
N PRO A 363 6.00 -8.26 -19.95
CA PRO A 363 7.13 -9.18 -20.09
C PRO A 363 8.48 -8.49 -20.31
N ASP A 364 8.51 -7.37 -21.04
CA ASP A 364 9.73 -6.61 -21.26
C ASP A 364 10.19 -5.85 -20.01
N LEU A 365 9.26 -5.44 -19.13
CA LEU A 365 9.61 -4.93 -17.81
C LEU A 365 10.22 -6.05 -16.97
N LEU A 366 9.58 -7.23 -16.88
CA LEU A 366 10.08 -8.36 -16.09
C LEU A 366 11.53 -8.71 -16.44
N GLY A 367 11.86 -8.74 -17.74
CA GLY A 367 13.24 -8.94 -18.20
C GLY A 367 14.21 -7.83 -17.75
N ARG A 368 13.76 -6.57 -17.71
CA ARG A 368 14.55 -5.44 -17.20
C ARG A 368 14.73 -5.49 -15.68
N LEU A 369 13.70 -5.87 -14.92
CA LEU A 369 13.80 -6.05 -13.47
C LEU A 369 14.87 -7.09 -13.12
N GLY A 370 14.83 -8.26 -13.77
CA GLY A 370 15.84 -9.30 -13.58
C GLY A 370 17.25 -8.87 -13.98
N LYS A 371 17.38 -8.03 -15.02
CA LYS A 371 18.69 -7.54 -15.49
C LYS A 371 19.27 -6.42 -14.63
N LEU A 372 18.44 -5.53 -14.08
CA LEU A 372 18.86 -4.29 -13.42
C LEU A 372 18.74 -4.34 -11.89
N GLY A 373 18.11 -5.40 -11.35
CA GLY A 373 18.10 -5.69 -9.93
C GLY A 373 19.50 -5.96 -9.35
N ARG A 374 19.58 -5.98 -8.02
CA ARG A 374 20.81 -6.22 -7.28
C ARG A 374 21.06 -7.72 -7.09
N GLY A 375 22.29 -8.14 -7.34
CA GLY A 375 22.72 -9.53 -7.19
C GLY A 375 22.50 -10.35 -8.47
N ASP A 376 22.90 -11.61 -8.44
CA ASP A 376 22.82 -12.51 -9.60
C ASP A 376 21.41 -13.05 -9.84
N THR A 377 20.57 -13.04 -8.79
CA THR A 377 19.20 -13.56 -8.83
C THR A 377 18.22 -12.59 -8.13
N PRO A 378 17.94 -11.41 -8.71
CA PRO A 378 16.90 -10.53 -8.19
C PRO A 378 15.54 -11.24 -8.19
N VAL A 379 14.82 -11.14 -7.08
CA VAL A 379 13.52 -11.81 -6.93
C VAL A 379 12.41 -10.90 -7.46
N ILE A 380 11.48 -11.47 -8.22
CA ILE A 380 10.29 -10.77 -8.71
C ILE A 380 9.06 -11.47 -8.13
N LEU A 381 8.28 -10.73 -7.36
CA LEU A 381 7.02 -11.16 -6.76
C LEU A 381 5.89 -10.35 -7.38
N SER A 382 4.80 -10.99 -7.81
CA SER A 382 3.61 -10.33 -8.36
C SER A 382 2.36 -10.88 -7.68
N THR A 383 1.45 -10.03 -7.25
CA THR A 383 0.20 -10.52 -6.62
C THR A 383 -0.56 -11.47 -7.54
N GLU A 384 -0.54 -11.20 -8.85
CA GLU A 384 -1.15 -12.04 -9.89
C GLU A 384 -0.37 -13.32 -10.19
N LEU A 385 0.97 -13.26 -10.37
CA LEU A 385 1.76 -14.49 -10.66
C LEU A 385 1.75 -15.47 -9.47
N GLN A 386 1.62 -14.94 -8.25
CA GLN A 386 1.48 -15.71 -7.03
C GLN A 386 0.02 -16.08 -6.74
N ARG A 387 -0.95 -15.56 -7.51
CA ARG A 387 -2.34 -16.02 -7.50
C ARG A 387 -2.34 -17.42 -8.10
N SER A 388 -3.10 -18.31 -7.48
CA SER A 388 -3.37 -19.61 -8.09
C SER A 388 -4.86 -19.90 -7.97
N THR A 389 -5.42 -20.39 -9.07
CA THR A 389 -6.88 -20.42 -9.28
C THR A 389 -7.54 -21.54 -8.45
N ARG A 390 -8.79 -21.40 -8.02
CA ARG A 390 -9.96 -21.44 -8.92
C ARG A 390 -10.84 -20.20 -8.81
N GLU A 391 -10.95 -19.45 -9.90
CA GLU A 391 -12.22 -18.86 -10.26
C GLU A 391 -13.16 -19.97 -10.71
N LYS A 392 -14.19 -20.22 -9.91
CA LYS A 392 -15.52 -20.54 -10.41
C LYS A 392 -16.51 -20.25 -9.28
N GLU A 393 -17.23 -19.14 -9.41
CA GLU A 393 -18.53 -19.03 -8.77
C GLU A 393 -19.54 -19.90 -9.53
N ASP A 394 -20.39 -20.63 -8.82
CA ASP A 394 -21.54 -21.31 -9.41
C ASP A 394 -22.80 -20.48 -9.10
N ALA A 395 -23.00 -19.42 -9.89
CA ALA A 395 -24.07 -18.45 -9.71
C ALA A 395 -25.49 -19.06 -9.75
N GLU A 396 -25.69 -20.20 -10.44
CA GLU A 396 -26.98 -20.91 -10.41
C GLU A 396 -27.18 -21.69 -9.10
N MET A 397 -26.10 -22.19 -8.47
CA MET A 397 -26.16 -22.91 -7.20
C MET A 397 -26.46 -21.98 -6.01
N VAL A 398 -25.87 -20.77 -5.97
CA VAL A 398 -26.17 -19.72 -4.97
C VAL A 398 -27.64 -19.30 -5.06
N ASP A 399 -28.13 -19.04 -6.27
CA ASP A 399 -29.50 -18.59 -6.52
C ASP A 399 -30.55 -19.72 -6.28
N SER A 400 -30.16 -20.98 -6.42
CA SER A 400 -30.99 -22.16 -6.09
C SER A 400 -31.10 -22.45 -4.59
N LEU A 401 -30.07 -22.12 -3.80
CA LEU A 401 -30.07 -22.25 -2.34
C LEU A 401 -30.92 -21.16 -1.69
N MET A 402 -30.75 -19.90 -2.09
CA MET A 402 -31.52 -18.76 -1.59
C MET A 402 -33.05 -18.95 -1.76
N ARG A 403 -33.47 -19.50 -2.90
CA ARG A 403 -34.88 -19.80 -3.17
C ARG A 403 -35.47 -20.95 -2.32
N ARG A 404 -34.67 -21.92 -1.89
CA ARG A 404 -35.09 -23.03 -0.99
C ARG A 404 -35.24 -22.59 0.47
N VAL A 405 -34.43 -21.62 0.90
CA VAL A 405 -34.46 -21.04 2.25
C VAL A 405 -35.69 -20.14 2.45
N MET A 406 -36.04 -19.30 1.45
CA MET A 406 -37.22 -18.43 1.53
C MET A 406 -38.57 -19.17 1.51
N LYS A 407 -38.63 -20.46 1.12
CA LYS A 407 -39.86 -21.27 1.12
C LYS A 407 -40.20 -21.94 2.47
N LEU A 408 -39.33 -21.85 3.48
CA LEU A 408 -39.58 -22.42 4.81
C LEU A 408 -40.61 -21.57 5.57
N LYS A 409 -41.75 -22.18 5.91
CA LYS A 409 -42.89 -21.56 6.63
C LYS A 409 -42.72 -21.70 8.16
N ASP A 410 -42.80 -20.56 8.87
CA ASP A 410 -43.21 -20.31 10.28
C ASP A 410 -42.86 -21.25 11.46
N SER A 411 -41.58 -21.57 11.73
CA SER A 411 -41.25 -22.08 13.09
C SER A 411 -39.87 -21.77 13.66
N SER A 412 -39.10 -20.87 13.05
CA SER A 412 -37.81 -20.43 13.60
C SER A 412 -37.77 -18.92 13.83
N SER A 413 -37.18 -18.51 14.96
CA SER A 413 -36.94 -17.11 15.31
C SER A 413 -36.11 -16.39 14.24
N SER A 414 -36.33 -15.08 14.04
CA SER A 414 -35.68 -14.26 13.00
C SER A 414 -34.15 -14.43 12.94
N ASN A 415 -33.51 -14.54 14.10
CA ASN A 415 -32.05 -14.65 14.25
C ASN A 415 -31.44 -15.93 13.63
N THR A 416 -32.19 -17.04 13.58
CA THR A 416 -31.71 -18.31 13.01
C THR A 416 -31.81 -18.32 11.47
N ARG A 417 -32.70 -17.51 10.88
CA ARG A 417 -32.76 -17.31 9.42
C ARG A 417 -31.66 -16.35 8.93
N GLU A 418 -31.31 -15.34 9.71
CA GLU A 418 -30.20 -14.42 9.40
C GLU A 418 -28.84 -15.14 9.43
N LYS A 419 -28.59 -16.03 10.40
CA LYS A 419 -27.34 -16.82 10.46
C LYS A 419 -27.16 -17.81 9.29
N ILE A 420 -28.24 -18.47 8.85
CA ILE A 420 -28.19 -19.42 7.72
C ILE A 420 -28.02 -18.71 6.37
N MET A 421 -28.51 -17.48 6.22
CA MET A 421 -28.23 -16.63 5.04
C MET A 421 -26.77 -16.14 5.04
N SER A 422 -26.21 -15.86 6.22
CA SER A 422 -24.78 -15.55 6.39
C SER A 422 -23.89 -16.72 5.96
N ASP A 423 -24.16 -17.96 6.40
CA ASP A 423 -23.35 -19.15 6.08
C ASP A 423 -23.35 -19.51 4.56
N ILE A 424 -24.35 -19.06 3.79
CA ILE A 424 -24.46 -19.26 2.33
C ILE A 424 -23.77 -18.13 1.56
N TRP A 425 -23.86 -16.87 2.03
CA TRP A 425 -23.02 -15.77 1.53
C TRP A 425 -21.53 -16.03 1.81
N ASP A 426 -21.28 -16.76 2.89
CA ASP A 426 -19.96 -17.23 3.31
C ASP A 426 -19.40 -18.40 2.48
N LEU A 427 -20.26 -19.21 1.87
CA LEU A 427 -19.89 -20.25 0.90
C LEU A 427 -19.72 -19.70 -0.53
N GLY A 428 -20.30 -18.53 -0.82
CA GLY A 428 -20.00 -17.69 -1.99
C GLY A 428 -18.83 -16.73 -1.76
N ARG A 429 -18.19 -16.74 -0.58
CA ARG A 429 -16.96 -15.99 -0.29
C ARG A 429 -15.96 -16.26 -1.41
N SER A 430 -15.62 -15.19 -2.11
CA SER A 430 -14.40 -15.04 -2.86
C SER A 430 -13.25 -15.81 -2.19
N ASN A 431 -12.45 -16.50 -3.00
CA ASN A 431 -11.21 -17.20 -2.61
C ASN A 431 -10.11 -16.25 -2.08
N VAL A 432 -10.49 -15.10 -1.51
CA VAL A 432 -9.64 -14.16 -0.77
C VAL A 432 -9.37 -14.74 0.63
N SER A 433 -8.84 -15.97 0.68
CA SER A 433 -7.75 -16.28 1.60
C SER A 433 -6.46 -15.91 0.86
N VAL A 434 -6.34 -14.61 0.59
CA VAL A 434 -5.58 -13.91 -0.46
C VAL A 434 -4.47 -14.77 -1.10
N TYR A 435 -4.85 -15.58 -2.09
CA TYR A 435 -3.89 -16.19 -3.01
C TYR A 435 -3.33 -15.04 -3.84
N GLY A 436 -2.02 -14.80 -3.76
CA GLY A 436 -1.37 -13.63 -4.34
C GLY A 436 -0.81 -12.63 -3.32
N THR A 437 -1.27 -12.62 -2.06
CA THR A 437 -0.67 -11.71 -1.08
C THR A 437 0.79 -12.04 -0.83
N ILE A 438 1.59 -10.97 -0.86
CA ILE A 438 3.01 -11.00 -0.57
C ILE A 438 3.23 -10.32 0.77
N TYR A 439 3.76 -11.08 1.72
CA TYR A 439 4.18 -10.59 3.03
C TYR A 439 5.65 -10.25 2.96
N LEU A 440 6.04 -9.12 3.53
CA LEU A 440 7.41 -8.73 3.79
C LEU A 440 7.53 -8.47 5.28
N LYS A 441 8.49 -9.10 5.94
CA LYS A 441 8.76 -8.89 7.37
C LYS A 441 10.24 -8.62 7.58
N THR A 442 10.60 -7.75 8.53
CA THR A 442 12.00 -7.52 8.92
C THR A 442 12.15 -7.25 10.41
N ASP A 443 13.18 -7.84 11.01
CA ASP A 443 13.66 -7.55 12.37
C ASP A 443 14.87 -6.60 12.36
N GLY A 444 15.22 -6.06 11.19
CA GLY A 444 16.33 -5.13 10.98
C GLY A 444 17.68 -5.81 10.75
N LYS A 445 17.79 -7.10 11.04
CA LYS A 445 18.96 -7.94 10.75
C LYS A 445 18.73 -8.80 9.51
N ARG A 446 17.51 -9.28 9.37
CA ARG A 446 17.05 -10.11 8.24
C ARG A 446 15.73 -9.58 7.71
N LEU A 447 15.43 -9.90 6.47
CA LEU A 447 14.17 -9.59 5.81
C LEU A 447 13.66 -10.85 5.15
N VAL A 448 12.37 -11.15 5.32
CA VAL A 448 11.73 -12.30 4.70
C VAL A 448 10.59 -11.80 3.84
N THR A 449 10.57 -12.19 2.57
CA THR A 449 9.37 -12.08 1.73
C THR A 449 8.73 -13.45 1.60
N ALA A 450 7.41 -13.54 1.80
CA ALA A 450 6.68 -14.80 1.81
C ALA A 450 5.35 -14.68 1.08
N PHE A 451 4.93 -15.76 0.44
CA PHE A 451 3.58 -15.91 -0.09
C PHE A 451 3.09 -17.34 0.16
N ARG A 452 1.77 -17.49 0.20
CA ARG A 452 1.15 -18.79 0.47
C ARG A 452 1.18 -19.65 -0.79
N ILE A 453 1.57 -20.93 -0.65
CA ILE A 453 1.54 -21.89 -1.75
C ILE A 453 0.29 -22.75 -1.72
N GLU A 454 -0.10 -23.24 -2.89
CA GLU A 454 -1.17 -24.23 -3.01
C GLU A 454 -0.72 -25.59 -2.52
N THR A 455 -1.07 -25.90 -1.28
CA THR A 455 -0.90 -27.23 -0.74
C THR A 455 -2.01 -27.58 0.24
N GLY A 456 -2.37 -28.85 0.29
CA GLY A 456 -3.18 -29.41 1.37
C GLY A 456 -2.38 -29.62 2.67
N SER A 457 -1.09 -29.27 2.69
CA SER A 457 -0.26 -29.42 3.89
C SER A 457 -0.66 -28.44 4.98
N ASP A 458 -0.93 -28.94 6.18
CA ASP A 458 -1.16 -28.10 7.35
C ASP A 458 0.08 -27.31 7.79
N LYS A 459 1.28 -27.77 7.42
CA LYS A 459 2.55 -27.25 7.92
C LYS A 459 3.39 -26.52 6.86
N LYS A 460 3.28 -26.89 5.59
CA LYS A 460 4.14 -26.35 4.51
C LYS A 460 3.39 -25.35 3.63
N LYS A 461 2.76 -24.34 4.24
CA LYS A 461 1.86 -23.41 3.55
C LYS A 461 2.56 -22.22 2.88
N TRP A 462 3.85 -22.00 3.13
CA TRP A 462 4.55 -20.79 2.74
C TRP A 462 5.77 -21.09 1.88
N PHE A 463 5.97 -20.26 0.86
CA PHE A 463 7.23 -20.11 0.15
C PHE A 463 7.89 -18.81 0.63
N THR A 464 9.20 -18.85 0.90
CA THR A 464 9.92 -17.73 1.50
C THR A 464 11.22 -17.44 0.77
N PHE A 465 11.57 -16.16 0.68
CA PHE A 465 12.91 -15.68 0.33
C PHE A 465 13.44 -14.89 1.53
N GLU A 466 14.61 -15.26 2.02
CA GLU A 466 15.25 -14.62 3.18
C GLU A 466 16.46 -13.81 2.71
N TYR A 467 16.60 -12.61 3.24
CA TYR A 467 17.68 -11.69 2.91
C TYR A 467 18.43 -11.27 4.16
N ALA A 468 19.75 -11.24 4.08
CA ALA A 468 20.61 -10.74 5.15
C ALA A 468 21.84 -10.04 4.58
N PHE A 469 22.38 -9.09 5.35
CA PHE A 469 23.65 -8.45 5.04
C PHE A 469 24.81 -9.30 5.57
N ASP A 470 25.84 -9.51 4.75
CA ASP A 470 27.08 -10.13 5.19
C ASP A 470 27.98 -9.15 5.96
N ALA A 471 29.15 -9.62 6.37
CA ALA A 471 30.13 -8.81 7.11
C ALA A 471 30.74 -7.64 6.27
N SER A 472 30.52 -7.62 4.95
CA SER A 472 30.92 -6.55 4.04
C SER A 472 29.78 -5.58 3.70
N ASP A 473 28.63 -5.70 4.37
CA ASP A 473 27.38 -4.97 4.10
C ASP A 473 26.82 -5.21 2.68
N ALA A 474 27.14 -6.35 2.07
CA ALA A 474 26.48 -6.82 0.86
C ALA A 474 25.21 -7.59 1.23
N LEU A 475 24.07 -7.27 0.59
CA LEU A 475 22.82 -8.00 0.78
C LEU A 475 22.81 -9.27 -0.07
N HIS A 476 22.50 -10.40 0.56
CA HIS A 476 22.38 -11.71 -0.08
C HIS A 476 21.01 -12.32 0.15
N LEU A 477 20.58 -13.14 -0.81
CA LEU A 477 19.52 -14.13 -0.62
C LEU A 477 20.14 -15.34 0.11
N VAL A 478 19.59 -15.72 1.26
CA VAL A 478 20.15 -16.71 2.21
C VAL A 478 19.54 -18.09 2.03
#